data_AF-H8H1M1-F1
#
_entry.id   AF-H8H1M1-F1
#
_cell.length_a   1.000
_cell.length_b   1.000
_cell.length_c   1.000
_cell.angle_alpha   90.00
_cell.angle_beta   90.00
_cell.angle_gamma   90.00
#
_symmetry.space_group_name_H-M   'P 1'
#
loop_
_entity.id
_entity.type
_entity.pdbx_description
1 polymer ?
#
loop_
_entity_poly.entity_id
_entity_poly.type
_entity_poly.pdbx_seq_one_letter_code
_entity_poly.pdbx_strand_id
1 'polypeptide(L)'
;MLLHERLRTLRHAAGLRLKDVAPSCGLSVPYLSELELGRTQPSLNTLESLARAYALTLQDLLRDVEGYGGTTHDSLPLGLAALVADPVLGQGLTPDWVRALSRIEFRGKRPRDKEAWCEIWWHLRRVMV
;
A
#
# COMPACT_ATOMS: atom_id res chain seq x y z
N MET A 1 9.17 -5.66 -2.85
CA MET A 1 10.18 -4.94 -1.99
C MET A 1 9.53 -3.73 -1.33
N LEU A 2 9.90 -3.37 -0.11
CA LEU A 2 9.33 -2.20 0.59
C LEU A 2 10.01 -0.88 0.16
N LEU A 3 9.34 0.26 0.37
CA LEU A 3 9.88 1.56 -0.06
C LEU A 3 11.24 1.88 0.57
N HIS A 4 11.37 1.68 1.88
CA HIS A 4 12.61 2.01 2.60
C HIS A 4 13.81 1.20 2.07
N GLU A 5 13.57 -0.06 1.69
CA GLU A 5 14.56 -0.93 1.05
C GLU A 5 14.93 -0.44 -0.35
N ARG A 6 13.93 0.03 -1.12
CA ARG A 6 14.15 0.64 -2.45
C ARG A 6 15.04 1.88 -2.35
N LEU A 7 14.74 2.79 -1.41
CA LEU A 7 15.53 4.02 -1.21
C LEU A 7 16.99 3.70 -0.84
N ARG A 8 17.19 2.78 0.09
CA ARG A 8 18.52 2.32 0.49
C ARG A 8 19.28 1.67 -0.66
N THR A 9 18.59 0.84 -1.45
CA THR A 9 19.17 0.18 -2.63
C THR A 9 19.62 1.19 -3.67
N LEU A 10 18.79 2.19 -3.99
CA LEU A 10 19.14 3.26 -4.94
C LEU A 10 20.36 4.05 -4.48
N ARG A 11 20.42 4.42 -3.19
CA ARG A 11 21.57 5.14 -2.64
C ARG A 11 22.86 4.34 -2.76
N HIS A 12 22.83 3.06 -2.40
CA HIS A 12 24.00 2.19 -2.48
C HIS A 12 24.42 1.91 -3.93
N ALA A 13 23.48 1.72 -4.85
CA ALA A 13 23.77 1.55 -6.27
C ALA A 13 24.45 2.78 -6.89
N ALA A 14 24.11 3.98 -6.40
CA ALA A 14 24.78 5.23 -6.77
C ALA A 14 26.12 5.46 -6.06
N GLY A 15 26.52 4.60 -5.11
CA GLY A 15 27.77 4.75 -4.33
C GLY A 15 27.75 5.95 -3.37
N LEU A 16 26.58 6.49 -3.04
CA LEU A 16 26.43 7.71 -2.26
C LEU A 16 26.28 7.43 -0.77
N ARG A 17 26.80 8.32 0.08
CA ARG A 17 26.53 8.30 1.52
C ARG A 17 25.27 9.12 1.82
N LEU A 18 24.65 8.89 2.98
CA LEU A 18 23.48 9.66 3.41
C LEU A 18 23.71 11.18 3.37
N LYS A 19 24.90 11.63 3.76
CA LYS A 19 25.30 13.05 3.75
C LYS A 19 25.43 13.65 2.34
N ASP A 20 25.59 12.81 1.32
CA ASP A 20 25.72 13.27 -0.07
C ASP A 20 24.32 13.50 -0.69
N VAL A 21 23.33 12.70 -0.27
CA VAL A 21 21.95 12.77 -0.78
C VAL A 21 21.08 13.76 0.00
N ALA A 22 21.14 13.73 1.33
CA ALA A 22 20.18 14.46 2.17
C ALA A 22 20.08 15.97 1.82
N PRO A 23 21.19 16.71 1.63
CA PRO A 23 21.14 18.13 1.25
C PRO A 23 20.46 18.38 -0.10
N SER A 24 20.71 17.52 -1.09
CA SER A 24 20.12 17.63 -2.44
C SER A 24 18.60 17.45 -2.43
N CYS A 25 18.09 16.73 -1.43
CA CYS A 25 16.66 16.49 -1.22
C CYS A 25 16.01 17.51 -0.27
N GLY A 26 16.78 18.45 0.30
CA GLY A 26 16.31 19.34 1.36
C GLY A 26 16.00 18.62 2.68
N LEU A 27 16.63 17.47 2.93
CA LEU A 27 16.41 16.62 4.10
C LEU A 27 17.59 16.69 5.06
N SER A 28 17.34 16.38 6.34
CA SER A 28 18.40 16.11 7.29
C SER A 28 18.91 14.67 7.13
N VAL A 29 20.20 14.44 7.41
CA VAL A 29 20.80 13.10 7.40
C VAL A 29 20.07 12.12 8.33
N PRO A 30 19.69 12.49 9.57
CA PRO A 30 18.90 11.61 10.44
C PRO A 30 17.54 11.26 9.84
N TYR A 31 16.86 12.22 9.20
CA TYR A 31 15.56 11.95 8.59
C TYR A 31 15.67 10.98 7.41
N LEU A 32 16.67 11.15 6.54
CA LEU A 32 16.93 10.19 5.46
C LEU A 32 17.29 8.79 6.00
N SER A 33 18.02 8.72 7.12
CA SER A 33 18.31 7.45 7.79
C SER A 33 17.04 6.77 8.30
N GLU A 34 16.16 7.51 8.99
CA GLU A 34 14.89 6.96 9.48
C GLU A 34 13.97 6.51 8.34
N LEU A 35 14.03 7.18 7.18
CA LEU A 35 13.34 6.76 5.95
C LEU A 35 13.91 5.44 5.41
N GLU A 36 15.23 5.30 5.29
CA GLU A 36 15.87 4.05 4.81
C GLU A 36 15.71 2.87 5.79
N LEU A 37 15.46 3.16 7.07
CA LEU A 37 15.13 2.17 8.10
C LEU A 37 13.63 1.84 8.18
N GLY A 38 12.77 2.56 7.45
CA GLY A 38 11.32 2.37 7.47
C GLY A 38 10.64 2.82 8.78
N ARG A 39 11.31 3.64 9.59
CA ARG A 39 10.80 4.14 10.88
C ARG A 39 9.88 5.34 10.74
N THR A 40 9.98 6.05 9.61
CA THR A 40 9.10 7.17 9.27
C THR A 40 8.65 7.05 7.82
N GLN A 41 7.50 7.62 7.51
CA GLN A 41 6.96 7.64 6.16
C GLN A 41 7.29 8.98 5.48
N PRO A 42 7.77 8.95 4.22
CA PRO A 42 8.02 10.16 3.47
C PRO A 42 6.70 10.82 3.03
N SER A 43 6.69 12.14 2.98
CA SER A 43 5.62 12.87 2.29
C SER A 43 5.75 12.73 0.77
N LEU A 44 4.71 13.08 0.00
CA LEU A 44 4.79 13.13 -1.46
C LEU A 44 5.93 14.04 -1.94
N ASN A 45 6.06 15.24 -1.35
CA ASN A 45 7.14 16.17 -1.68
C ASN A 45 8.53 15.55 -1.39
N THR A 46 8.65 14.80 -0.30
CA THR A 46 9.89 14.09 0.05
C THR A 46 10.24 13.05 -1.01
N LEU A 47 9.25 12.28 -1.49
CA LEU A 47 9.46 11.31 -2.56
C LEU A 47 9.86 11.97 -3.88
N GLU A 48 9.22 13.09 -4.25
CA GLU A 48 9.56 13.82 -5.47
C GLU A 48 11.00 14.35 -5.42
N SER A 49 11.42 14.89 -4.27
CA SER A 49 12.80 15.32 -4.04
C SER A 49 13.78 14.15 -4.15
N LEU A 50 13.46 12.99 -3.56
CA LEU A 50 14.29 11.79 -3.64
C LEU A 50 14.38 11.24 -5.08
N ALA A 51 13.25 11.20 -5.79
CA ALA A 51 13.22 10.78 -7.19
C ALA A 51 14.13 11.67 -8.03
N ARG A 52 14.03 13.00 -7.87
CA ARG A 52 14.89 13.96 -8.56
C ARG A 52 16.37 13.78 -8.20
N ALA A 53 16.70 13.57 -6.93
CA ALA A 53 18.08 13.37 -6.50
C ALA A 53 18.73 12.11 -7.10
N TYR A 54 17.93 11.08 -7.38
CA TYR A 54 18.38 9.87 -8.08
C TYR A 54 18.20 9.93 -9.61
N ALA A 55 17.83 11.10 -10.16
CA ALA A 55 17.52 11.28 -11.58
C ALA A 55 16.45 10.31 -12.12
N LEU A 56 15.45 10.01 -11.29
CA LEU A 56 14.30 9.15 -11.59
C LEU A 56 13.00 9.96 -11.65
N THR A 57 12.02 9.45 -12.38
CA THR A 57 10.63 9.88 -12.18
C THR A 57 10.09 9.30 -10.86
N LEU A 58 9.03 9.89 -10.31
CA LEU A 58 8.35 9.32 -9.14
C LEU A 58 7.84 7.90 -9.42
N GLN A 59 7.37 7.63 -10.64
CA GLN A 59 6.93 6.31 -11.07
C GLN A 59 8.09 5.29 -11.09
N ASP A 60 9.28 5.68 -11.57
CA ASP A 60 10.46 4.80 -11.57
C ASP A 60 10.99 4.51 -10.16
N LEU A 61 10.89 5.50 -9.27
CA LEU A 61 11.26 5.34 -7.87
C LEU A 61 10.35 4.32 -7.18
N LEU A 62 9.04 4.39 -7.44
CA LEU A 62 8.02 3.52 -6.88
C LEU A 62 7.83 2.19 -7.64
N ARG A 63 8.55 1.98 -8.75
CA ARG A 63 8.50 0.71 -9.49
C ARG A 63 8.92 -0.44 -8.58
N ASP A 64 8.14 -1.52 -8.60
CA ASP A 64 8.34 -2.74 -7.81
C ASP A 64 8.31 -2.55 -6.28
N VAL A 65 7.76 -1.40 -5.83
CA VAL A 65 7.51 -1.13 -4.41
C VAL A 65 6.13 -1.66 -4.02
N GLU A 66 6.10 -2.57 -3.06
CA GLU A 66 4.88 -3.13 -2.49
C GLU A 66 4.37 -2.29 -1.32
N GLY A 67 3.05 -2.15 -1.21
CA GLY A 67 2.39 -1.58 -0.02
C GLY A 67 2.65 -0.09 0.24
N TYR A 68 3.24 0.63 -0.72
CA TYR A 68 3.40 2.09 -0.62
C TYR A 68 2.13 2.81 -1.10
N GLY A 69 1.63 3.72 -0.27
CA GLY A 69 0.24 4.15 -0.34
C GLY A 69 -0.58 3.19 0.53
N GLY A 70 -0.74 3.56 1.81
CA GLY A 70 -1.70 2.88 2.67
C GLY A 70 -3.05 2.86 1.96
N THR A 71 -3.77 1.74 2.09
CA THR A 71 -5.12 1.54 1.56
C THR A 71 -5.93 2.81 1.73
N THR A 72 -6.04 3.59 0.66
CA THR A 72 -7.00 4.68 0.60
C THR A 72 -8.34 4.01 0.82
N HIS A 73 -9.30 4.69 1.44
CA HIS A 73 -10.61 4.12 1.75
C HIS A 73 -11.41 3.61 0.51
N ASP A 74 -10.84 3.77 -0.70
CA ASP A 74 -11.26 3.22 -2.00
C ASP A 74 -10.63 1.87 -2.38
N SER A 75 -9.63 1.39 -1.64
CA SER A 75 -9.04 0.06 -1.86
C SER A 75 -9.76 -0.96 -0.98
N LEU A 76 -10.32 -1.99 -1.63
CA LEU A 76 -11.05 -3.07 -0.97
C LEU A 76 -10.22 -3.66 0.18
N PRO A 77 -10.85 -4.01 1.33
CA PRO A 77 -10.20 -4.79 2.37
C PRO A 77 -9.50 -6.02 1.78
N LEU A 78 -8.29 -6.36 2.24
CA LEU A 78 -7.48 -7.43 1.66
C LEU A 78 -8.25 -8.76 1.49
N GLY A 79 -9.02 -9.17 2.51
CA GLY A 79 -9.87 -10.36 2.42
C GLY A 79 -11.02 -10.23 1.42
N LEU A 80 -11.61 -9.04 1.27
CA LEU A 80 -12.66 -8.80 0.27
C LEU A 80 -12.08 -8.73 -1.15
N ALA A 81 -10.92 -8.12 -1.33
CA ALA A 81 -10.18 -8.14 -2.59
C ALA A 81 -9.83 -9.57 -3.01
N ALA A 82 -9.38 -10.40 -2.06
CA ALA A 82 -9.10 -11.81 -2.29
C ALA A 82 -10.37 -12.62 -2.65
N LEU A 83 -11.52 -12.30 -2.04
CA LEU A 83 -12.81 -12.90 -2.41
C LEU A 83 -13.23 -12.51 -3.84
N VAL A 84 -13.10 -11.24 -4.21
CA VAL A 84 -13.41 -10.74 -5.56
C VAL A 84 -12.55 -11.41 -6.62
N ALA A 85 -11.28 -11.68 -6.32
CA ALA A 85 -10.34 -12.33 -7.24
C ALA A 85 -10.53 -13.85 -7.34
N ASP A 86 -11.31 -14.48 -6.45
CA ASP A 86 -11.52 -15.93 -6.43
C ASP A 86 -12.61 -16.34 -7.44
N PRO A 87 -12.28 -17.13 -8.48
CA PRO A 87 -13.23 -17.47 -9.53
C PRO A 87 -14.35 -18.42 -9.08
N VAL A 88 -14.18 -19.09 -7.94
CA VAL A 88 -15.17 -20.02 -7.38
C VAL A 88 -16.00 -19.33 -6.30
N LEU A 89 -15.33 -18.72 -5.31
CA LEU A 89 -16.02 -18.09 -4.17
C LEU A 89 -16.62 -16.72 -4.53
N GLY A 90 -15.99 -15.97 -5.43
CA GLY A 90 -16.47 -14.66 -5.91
C GLY A 90 -17.53 -14.77 -7.01
N GLN A 91 -17.91 -15.98 -7.43
CA GLN A 91 -18.85 -16.18 -8.52
C GLN A 91 -20.24 -15.62 -8.15
N GLY A 92 -20.65 -14.55 -8.84
CA GLY A 92 -21.93 -13.86 -8.57
C GLY A 92 -21.83 -12.68 -7.60
N LEU A 93 -20.62 -12.31 -7.18
CA LEU A 93 -20.37 -11.11 -6.40
C LEU A 93 -20.43 -9.88 -7.34
N THR A 94 -21.55 -9.18 -7.37
CA THR A 94 -21.72 -7.99 -8.22
C THR A 94 -20.97 -6.78 -7.66
N PRO A 95 -20.69 -5.75 -8.48
CA PRO A 95 -20.07 -4.51 -8.01
C PRO A 95 -20.83 -3.83 -6.86
N ASP A 96 -22.15 -3.97 -6.81
CA ASP A 96 -22.97 -3.44 -5.73
C ASP A 96 -22.79 -4.20 -4.42
N TRP A 97 -22.67 -5.53 -4.48
CA TRP A 97 -22.30 -6.33 -3.31
C TRP A 97 -20.91 -5.98 -2.79
N VAL A 98 -19.94 -5.77 -3.69
CA VAL A 98 -18.58 -5.36 -3.31
C VAL A 98 -18.58 -4.01 -2.58
N ARG A 99 -19.38 -3.04 -3.05
CA ARG A 99 -19.58 -1.74 -2.39
C ARG A 99 -20.30 -1.85 -1.06
N ALA A 100 -21.28 -2.74 -0.95
CA ALA A 100 -22.01 -2.96 0.30
C ALA A 100 -21.09 -3.59 1.35
N LEU A 101 -20.36 -4.65 0.97
CA LEU A 101 -19.42 -5.37 1.83
C LEU A 101 -18.27 -4.48 2.28
N SER A 102 -17.71 -3.64 1.41
CA SER A 102 -16.58 -2.76 1.78
C SER A 102 -16.89 -1.76 2.89
N ARG A 103 -18.18 -1.45 3.11
CA ARG A 103 -18.66 -0.55 4.18
C ARG A 103 -18.92 -1.26 5.51
N ILE A 104 -18.92 -2.59 5.55
CA ILE A 104 -19.26 -3.36 6.75
C ILE A 104 -18.06 -3.44 7.70
N GLU A 105 -18.31 -3.06 8.95
CA GLU A 105 -17.37 -3.25 10.06
C GLU A 105 -18.08 -4.00 11.20
N PHE A 106 -17.53 -5.14 11.62
CA PHE A 106 -18.14 -5.94 12.69
C PHE A 106 -17.45 -5.65 14.02
N ARG A 107 -18.15 -4.95 14.92
CA ARG A 107 -17.62 -4.54 16.24
C ARG A 107 -16.26 -3.83 16.14
N GLY A 108 -16.12 -2.93 15.17
CA GLY A 108 -14.89 -2.18 14.91
C GLY A 108 -13.73 -3.01 14.36
N LYS A 109 -13.97 -4.28 13.98
CA LYS A 109 -12.98 -5.15 13.35
C LYS A 109 -13.49 -5.59 11.98
N ARG A 110 -12.61 -5.54 10.99
CA ARG A 110 -12.89 -6.06 9.64
C ARG A 110 -12.49 -7.54 9.56
N PRO A 111 -13.24 -8.37 8.82
CA PRO A 111 -12.83 -9.73 8.55
C PRO A 111 -11.46 -9.76 7.86
N ARG A 112 -10.57 -10.64 8.33
CA ARG A 112 -9.18 -10.71 7.87
C ARG A 112 -9.03 -11.48 6.56
N ASP A 113 -9.81 -12.56 6.39
CA ASP A 113 -9.62 -13.55 5.33
C ASP A 113 -10.84 -13.65 4.42
N LYS A 114 -10.66 -14.16 3.20
CA LYS A 114 -11.71 -14.23 2.17
C LYS A 114 -12.87 -15.13 2.55
N GLU A 115 -12.61 -16.19 3.32
CA GLU A 115 -13.63 -17.14 3.79
C GLU A 115 -14.62 -16.42 4.71
N ALA A 116 -14.13 -15.58 5.63
CA ALA A 116 -14.98 -14.80 6.51
C ALA A 116 -15.82 -13.76 5.74
N TRP A 117 -15.27 -13.17 4.67
CA TRP A 117 -16.04 -12.30 3.76
C TRP A 117 -17.10 -13.09 2.98
N CYS A 118 -16.78 -14.31 2.54
CA CYS A 118 -17.71 -15.18 1.82
C CYS A 118 -18.90 -15.59 2.70
N GLU A 119 -18.66 -15.95 3.96
CA GLU A 119 -19.71 -16.27 4.94
C GLU A 119 -20.67 -15.09 5.12
N ILE A 120 -20.13 -13.88 5.32
CA ILE A 120 -20.95 -12.66 5.45
C ILE A 120 -21.79 -12.44 4.20
N TRP A 121 -21.19 -12.56 3.02
CA TRP A 121 -21.90 -12.40 1.76
C TRP A 121 -23.02 -13.44 1.60
N TRP A 122 -22.77 -14.72 1.88
CA TRP A 122 -23.76 -15.79 1.81
C TRP A 122 -24.91 -15.56 2.80
N HIS A 123 -24.59 -15.14 4.03
CA HIS A 123 -25.60 -14.80 5.01
C HIS A 123 -26.50 -13.64 4.55
N LEU A 124 -25.91 -12.55 4.03
CA LEU A 124 -26.67 -11.40 3.54
C LEU A 124 -27.53 -11.77 2.32
N ARG A 125 -26.98 -12.55 1.39
CA ARG A 125 -27.70 -13.03 0.21
C ARG A 125 -28.89 -13.93 0.58
N ARG A 126 -28.79 -14.72 1.66
CA ARG A 126 -29.89 -15.58 2.15
C ARG A 126 -30.97 -14.81 2.90
N VAL A 127 -30.66 -13.65 3.47
CA VAL A 127 -31.62 -12.84 4.26
C VAL A 127 -32.36 -11.81 3.38
N MET A 128 -31.75 -11.37 2.28
CA MET A 128 -32.32 -10.37 1.37
C MET A 128 -33.00 -10.98 0.12
N VAL A 129 -33.32 -12.27 0.14
CA VAL A 129 -34.08 -13.01 -0.89
C VAL A 129 -35.26 -13.72 -0.23
#